data_AF-A0A6G1KY85-F1
#
_entry.id   AF-A0A6G1KY85-F1
#
_cell.length_a   1.000
_cell.length_b   1.000
_cell.length_c   1.000
_cell.angle_alpha   90.00
_cell.angle_beta   90.00
_cell.angle_gamma   90.00
#
_symmetry.space_group_name_H-M   'P 1'
#
loop_
_entity.id
_entity.type
_entity.pdbx_description
1 polymer ?
#
loop_
_entity_poly.entity_id
_entity_poly.type
_entity_poly.pdbx_seq_one_letter_code
_entity_poly.pdbx_strand_id
1 'polypeptide(L)'
;MSEQRARSRSLLSDELKASLKPAPVPKMAANINTTDPKTPLKKPVHPAAIHFPIAFLGLAVGLDVLHGLSGWLPASISNSLPIANDMTRASYFLLCLGLITSIPAVTTGIGEAKKAIDKQGLYEQDGKTIKQKFKGVIAHAIANDIVIAVMTYIWYCRRSMAKDTIAGKIGVTGLATPEAAYSPRTWMVVAEALMGALQLFAANIGGSLTYNYGFGMAIGAGGKKAQ
;
A
#
# COMPACT_ATOMS: atom_id res chain seq x y z
N MET A 1 46.01 -40.71 -41.24
CA MET A 1 45.31 -39.39 -41.17
C MET A 1 44.08 -39.41 -40.23
N SER A 2 44.07 -40.20 -39.14
CA SER A 2 42.89 -40.33 -38.26
C SER A 2 43.12 -40.11 -36.76
N GLU A 3 44.36 -40.10 -36.25
CA GLU A 3 44.60 -39.93 -34.80
C GLU A 3 44.60 -38.48 -34.31
N GLN A 4 44.94 -37.52 -35.18
CA GLN A 4 45.11 -36.12 -34.78
C GLN A 4 43.78 -35.39 -34.52
N ARG A 5 42.65 -35.93 -35.02
CA ARG A 5 41.30 -35.39 -34.81
C ARG A 5 40.60 -35.86 -33.54
N ALA A 6 41.07 -36.96 -32.93
CA ALA A 6 40.47 -37.49 -31.71
C ALA A 6 40.97 -36.76 -30.45
N ARG A 7 42.24 -36.32 -30.43
CA ARG A 7 42.85 -35.67 -29.25
C ARG A 7 42.38 -34.22 -29.02
N SER A 8 41.96 -33.51 -30.05
CA SER A 8 41.53 -32.10 -29.94
C SER A 8 40.12 -31.93 -29.37
N ARG A 9 39.26 -32.95 -29.41
CA ARG A 9 37.91 -32.90 -28.80
C ARG A 9 37.90 -33.17 -27.29
N SER A 10 38.87 -33.93 -26.77
CA SER A 10 38.95 -34.22 -25.33
C SER A 10 39.42 -32.99 -24.54
N LEU A 11 40.48 -32.32 -24.99
CA LEU A 11 41.05 -31.16 -24.29
C LEU A 11 40.05 -30.01 -24.14
N LEU A 12 39.24 -29.76 -25.18
CA LEU A 12 38.22 -28.71 -25.12
C LEU A 12 37.09 -29.06 -24.13
N SER A 13 36.76 -30.34 -23.97
CA SER A 13 35.74 -30.78 -23.01
C SER A 13 36.25 -30.83 -21.57
N ASP A 14 37.54 -31.08 -21.39
CA ASP A 14 38.18 -31.13 -20.07
C ASP A 14 38.49 -29.73 -19.54
N GLU A 15 38.88 -28.78 -20.40
CA GLU A 15 38.97 -27.36 -20.03
C GLU A 15 37.61 -26.73 -19.76
N LEU A 16 36.57 -27.04 -20.55
CA LEU A 16 35.22 -26.54 -20.28
C LEU A 16 34.65 -27.13 -18.97
N LYS A 17 34.97 -28.40 -18.66
CA LYS A 17 34.63 -29.01 -17.36
C LYS A 17 35.44 -28.44 -16.20
N ALA A 18 36.69 -28.01 -16.44
CA ALA A 18 37.50 -27.32 -15.45
C ALA A 18 37.02 -25.89 -15.19
N SER A 19 36.53 -25.18 -16.22
CA SER A 19 35.96 -23.83 -16.09
C SER A 19 34.51 -23.83 -15.54
N LEU A 20 33.81 -24.96 -15.65
CA LEU A 20 32.46 -25.16 -15.10
C LEU A 20 32.45 -25.76 -13.70
N LYS A 21 33.61 -26.04 -13.09
CA LYS A 21 33.65 -26.33 -11.66
C LYS A 21 33.25 -25.04 -10.93
N PRO A 22 32.15 -25.05 -10.15
CA PRO A 22 31.83 -23.91 -9.31
C PRO A 22 33.05 -23.62 -8.44
N ALA A 23 33.46 -22.35 -8.39
CA ALA A 23 34.44 -21.93 -7.39
C ALA A 23 33.99 -22.52 -6.03
N PRO A 24 34.89 -23.14 -5.25
CA PRO A 24 34.52 -23.64 -3.95
C PRO A 24 33.84 -22.49 -3.23
N VAL A 25 32.58 -22.73 -2.86
CA VAL A 25 31.77 -21.74 -2.14
C VAL A 25 32.68 -21.19 -1.06
N PRO A 26 32.95 -19.87 -1.01
CA PRO A 26 33.74 -19.31 0.05
C PRO A 26 33.16 -19.90 1.32
N LYS A 27 33.97 -20.66 2.07
CA LYS A 27 33.58 -21.03 3.43
C LYS A 27 33.58 -19.72 4.18
N MET A 28 32.49 -18.95 4.01
CA MET A 28 32.04 -18.03 5.01
C MET A 28 31.98 -18.91 6.24
N ALA A 29 32.96 -18.74 7.12
CA ALA A 29 32.84 -19.23 8.47
C ALA A 29 31.43 -18.79 8.88
N ALA A 30 30.53 -19.75 9.03
CA ALA A 30 29.25 -19.48 9.60
C ALA A 30 29.62 -18.83 10.93
N ASN A 31 29.40 -17.52 11.02
CA ASN A 31 29.49 -16.83 12.29
C ASN A 31 28.26 -17.29 13.04
N ILE A 32 28.37 -18.52 13.56
CA ILE A 32 27.48 -19.14 14.52
C ILE A 32 27.74 -18.39 15.82
N ASN A 33 27.38 -17.11 15.84
CA ASN A 33 26.93 -16.49 17.08
C ASN A 33 25.52 -17.04 17.30
N THR A 34 25.45 -18.22 17.91
CA THR A 34 24.26 -18.84 18.51
C THR A 34 23.75 -18.06 19.72
N THR A 35 23.73 -16.74 19.61
CA THR A 35 22.85 -15.94 20.45
C THR A 35 21.59 -15.75 19.62
N ASP A 36 20.66 -16.70 19.72
CA ASP A 36 19.27 -16.43 19.37
C ASP A 36 18.93 -15.05 19.94
N PRO A 37 18.45 -14.10 19.12
CA PRO A 37 18.06 -12.81 19.63
C PRO A 37 16.98 -13.08 20.69
N LYS A 38 17.30 -12.80 21.97
CA LYS A 38 16.45 -13.02 23.15
C LYS A 38 15.09 -12.29 23.08
N THR A 39 14.83 -11.58 22.00
CA THR A 39 13.55 -10.99 21.66
C THR A 39 13.28 -11.25 20.18
N PRO A 40 12.13 -11.87 19.83
CA PRO A 40 11.75 -12.02 18.43
C PRO A 40 11.70 -10.64 17.76
N LEU A 41 12.26 -10.53 16.55
CA LEU A 41 12.18 -9.32 15.73
C LEU A 41 10.72 -8.84 15.70
N LYS A 42 10.45 -7.70 16.36
CA LYS A 42 9.11 -7.10 16.37
C LYS A 42 8.79 -6.65 14.95
N LYS A 43 7.90 -7.39 14.27
CA LYS A 43 7.50 -7.12 12.89
C LYS A 43 6.90 -5.72 12.79
N PRO A 44 7.17 -4.97 11.70
CA PRO A 44 6.52 -3.68 11.49
C PRO A 44 5.02 -3.88 11.36
N VAL A 45 4.27 -2.97 11.98
CA VAL A 45 2.80 -3.06 12.08
C VAL A 45 2.17 -2.22 10.97
N HIS A 46 2.82 -1.11 10.59
CA HIS A 46 2.30 -0.20 9.58
C HIS A 46 2.08 -0.88 8.21
N PRO A 47 3.01 -1.70 7.69
CA PRO A 47 2.78 -2.40 6.42
C PRO A 47 1.57 -3.33 6.45
N ALA A 48 1.20 -3.89 7.61
CA ALA A 48 -0.04 -4.65 7.71
C ALA A 48 -1.27 -3.73 7.80
N ALA A 49 -1.20 -2.69 8.63
CA ALA A 49 -2.31 -1.78 8.89
C ALA A 49 -2.79 -1.01 7.65
N ILE A 50 -1.89 -0.69 6.71
CA ILE A 50 -2.23 0.07 5.48
C ILE A 50 -3.10 -0.70 4.47
N HIS A 51 -3.14 -2.04 4.53
CA HIS A 51 -3.90 -2.82 3.55
C HIS A 51 -5.40 -2.62 3.70
N PHE A 52 -5.89 -2.41 4.93
CA PHE A 52 -7.31 -2.19 5.20
C PHE A 52 -7.85 -0.92 4.54
N PRO A 53 -7.29 0.29 4.77
CA PRO A 53 -7.79 1.48 4.11
C PRO A 53 -7.58 1.43 2.60
N ILE A 54 -6.47 0.85 2.10
CA ILE A 54 -6.26 0.68 0.66
C ILE A 54 -7.37 -0.19 0.05
N ALA A 55 -7.68 -1.34 0.65
CA ALA A 55 -8.70 -2.24 0.13
C ALA A 55 -10.09 -1.62 0.19
N PHE A 56 -10.47 -1.04 1.33
CA PHE A 56 -11.82 -0.50 1.51
C PHE A 56 -12.05 0.78 0.70
N LEU A 57 -11.11 1.72 0.70
CA LEU A 57 -11.22 2.93 -0.13
C LEU A 57 -11.12 2.58 -1.61
N GLY A 58 -10.24 1.65 -2.00
CA GLY A 58 -10.12 1.19 -3.38
C GLY A 58 -11.41 0.56 -3.90
N LEU A 59 -12.04 -0.31 -3.11
CA LEU A 59 -13.33 -0.91 -3.45
C LEU A 59 -14.47 0.12 -3.46
N ALA A 60 -14.49 1.07 -2.52
CA ALA A 60 -15.49 2.14 -2.51
C ALA A 60 -15.42 2.97 -3.80
N VAL A 61 -14.24 3.48 -4.15
CA VAL A 61 -13.99 4.23 -5.39
C VAL A 61 -14.34 3.39 -6.61
N GLY A 62 -13.92 2.11 -6.64
CA GLY A 62 -14.21 1.21 -7.76
C GLY A 62 -15.71 1.05 -8.01
N LEU A 63 -16.50 0.87 -6.95
CA LEU A 63 -17.96 0.75 -7.04
C LEU A 63 -18.62 2.07 -7.46
N ASP A 64 -18.16 3.21 -6.95
CA ASP A 64 -18.73 4.52 -7.32
C ASP A 64 -18.41 4.90 -8.77
N VAL A 65 -17.19 4.60 -9.24
CA VAL A 65 -16.81 4.74 -10.66
C VAL A 65 -17.64 3.79 -11.54
N LEU A 66 -17.75 2.52 -11.14
CA LEU A 66 -18.54 1.54 -11.89
C LEU A 66 -20.02 1.94 -11.98
N HIS A 67 -20.57 2.48 -10.89
CA HIS A 67 -21.90 3.06 -10.87
C HIS A 67 -22.04 4.22 -11.86
N GLY A 68 -21.12 5.19 -11.81
CA GLY A 68 -21.12 6.34 -12.71
C GLY A 68 -20.96 5.98 -14.19
N LEU A 69 -20.23 4.91 -14.49
CA LEU A 69 -20.00 4.42 -15.86
C LEU A 69 -21.06 3.43 -16.35
N SER A 70 -21.94 2.94 -15.48
CA SER A 70 -22.86 1.83 -15.78
C SER A 70 -23.73 2.06 -17.03
N GLY A 71 -24.16 3.30 -17.27
CA GLY A 71 -24.95 3.68 -18.45
C GLY A 71 -24.16 3.75 -19.77
N TRP A 72 -22.84 3.68 -19.72
CA TRP A 72 -21.95 3.67 -20.89
C TRP A 72 -21.35 2.29 -21.17
N LEU A 73 -21.62 1.31 -20.32
CA LEU A 73 -21.12 -0.05 -20.49
C LEU A 73 -22.00 -0.85 -21.47
N PRO A 74 -21.42 -1.78 -22.24
CA PRO A 74 -22.19 -2.73 -23.02
C PRO A 74 -23.16 -3.54 -22.16
N ALA A 75 -24.32 -3.90 -22.71
CA ALA A 75 -25.38 -4.62 -22.01
C ALA A 75 -24.91 -5.92 -21.35
N SER A 76 -23.95 -6.63 -21.95
CA SER A 76 -23.36 -7.86 -21.41
C SER A 76 -22.66 -7.63 -20.06
N ILE A 77 -22.06 -6.45 -19.87
CA ILE A 77 -21.39 -6.06 -18.62
C ILE A 77 -22.41 -5.46 -17.67
N SER A 78 -23.22 -4.50 -18.11
CA SER A 78 -24.17 -3.78 -17.25
C SER A 78 -25.20 -4.71 -16.61
N ASN A 79 -25.63 -5.77 -17.30
CA ASN A 79 -26.59 -6.76 -16.76
C ASN A 79 -25.98 -7.69 -15.70
N SER A 80 -24.65 -7.76 -15.62
CA SER A 80 -23.93 -8.55 -14.61
C SER A 80 -23.57 -7.71 -13.37
N LEU A 81 -23.81 -6.39 -13.41
CA LEU A 81 -23.51 -5.50 -12.31
C LEU A 81 -24.56 -5.63 -11.19
N PRO A 82 -24.16 -5.44 -9.92
CA PRO A 82 -25.11 -5.21 -8.85
C PRO A 82 -26.06 -4.08 -9.21
N ILE A 83 -27.31 -4.18 -8.76
CA ILE A 83 -28.27 -3.08 -8.91
C ILE A 83 -27.71 -1.81 -8.27
N ALA A 84 -28.03 -0.66 -8.87
CA ALA A 84 -27.45 0.63 -8.48
C ALA A 84 -27.56 0.92 -6.96
N ASN A 85 -28.66 0.50 -6.34
CA ASN A 85 -28.90 0.68 -4.91
C ASN A 85 -27.86 -0.08 -4.05
N ASP A 86 -27.61 -1.36 -4.37
CA ASP A 86 -26.68 -2.17 -3.61
C ASP A 86 -25.25 -1.66 -3.77
N MET A 87 -24.89 -1.25 -4.98
CA MET A 87 -23.57 -0.71 -5.29
C MET A 87 -23.27 0.58 -4.52
N THR A 88 -24.21 1.55 -4.51
CA THR A 88 -24.02 2.85 -3.83
C THR A 88 -24.08 2.74 -2.30
N ARG A 89 -24.82 1.77 -1.76
CA ARG A 89 -24.79 1.45 -0.32
C ARG A 89 -23.49 0.77 0.08
N ALA A 90 -23.07 -0.24 -0.69
CA ALA A 90 -21.82 -0.95 -0.44
C ALA A 90 -20.63 0.02 -0.49
N SER A 91 -20.55 0.88 -1.51
CA SER A 91 -19.48 1.87 -1.63
C SER A 91 -19.44 2.84 -0.44
N TYR A 92 -20.60 3.30 0.04
CA TYR A 92 -20.68 4.18 1.21
C TYR A 92 -20.17 3.50 2.51
N PHE A 93 -20.54 2.24 2.75
CA PHE A 93 -20.07 1.51 3.92
C PHE A 93 -18.59 1.17 3.83
N LEU A 94 -18.10 0.82 2.64
CA LEU A 94 -16.67 0.62 2.37
C LEU A 94 -15.88 1.92 2.58
N LEU A 95 -16.42 3.06 2.15
CA LEU A 95 -15.84 4.37 2.43
C LEU A 95 -15.72 4.61 3.94
N CYS A 96 -16.77 4.32 4.71
CA CYS A 96 -16.74 4.43 6.17
C CYS A 96 -15.66 3.51 6.79
N LEU A 97 -15.61 2.25 6.37
CA LEU A 97 -14.61 1.29 6.85
C LEU A 97 -13.19 1.72 6.48
N GLY A 98 -12.99 2.23 5.27
CA GLY A 98 -11.73 2.80 4.81
C GLY A 98 -11.26 3.94 5.72
N LEU A 99 -12.14 4.92 5.98
CA LEU A 99 -11.82 6.05 6.85
C LEU A 99 -11.53 5.63 8.30
N ILE A 100 -12.29 4.69 8.86
CA ILE A 100 -12.06 4.17 10.21
C ILE A 100 -10.71 3.45 10.28
N THR A 101 -10.40 2.61 9.29
CA THR A 101 -9.14 1.85 9.25
C THR A 101 -7.92 2.68 8.84
N SER A 102 -8.11 3.88 8.30
CA SER A 102 -7.03 4.86 8.13
C SER A 102 -6.45 5.32 9.47
N ILE A 103 -7.22 5.30 10.56
CA ILE A 103 -6.74 5.71 11.90
C ILE A 103 -5.57 4.82 12.38
N PRO A 104 -5.71 3.47 12.47
CA PRO A 104 -4.59 2.61 12.83
C PRO A 104 -3.45 2.67 11.80
N ALA A 105 -3.74 2.86 10.51
CA ALA A 105 -2.71 2.98 9.48
C ALA A 105 -1.82 4.23 9.69
N VAL A 106 -2.43 5.40 9.89
CA VAL A 106 -1.70 6.66 10.13
C VAL A 106 -0.93 6.62 11.44
N THR A 107 -1.58 6.17 12.53
CA THR A 107 -0.94 6.12 13.86
C THR A 107 0.27 5.18 13.89
N THR A 108 0.17 4.01 13.25
CA THR A 108 1.31 3.09 13.12
C THR A 108 2.43 3.66 12.24
N GLY A 109 2.08 4.38 11.16
CA GLY A 109 3.05 5.04 10.28
C GLY A 109 3.83 6.14 10.98
N ILE A 110 3.16 7.00 11.74
CA ILE A 110 3.80 8.03 12.58
C ILE A 110 4.73 7.38 13.60
N GLY A 111 4.30 6.30 14.25
CA GLY A 111 5.11 5.58 15.23
C GLY A 111 6.39 4.98 14.64
N GLU A 112 6.33 4.42 13.43
CA GLU A 112 7.50 3.90 12.72
C GLU A 112 8.41 5.03 12.20
N ALA A 113 7.83 6.11 11.69
CA ALA A 113 8.57 7.29 11.27
C ALA A 113 9.37 7.92 12.41
N LYS A 114 8.72 8.13 13.58
CA LYS A 114 9.38 8.65 14.78
C LYS A 114 10.55 7.77 15.19
N LYS A 115 10.34 6.45 15.26
CA LYS A 115 11.42 5.50 15.61
C LYS A 115 12.58 5.55 14.63
N ALA A 116 12.31 5.68 13.33
CA ALA A 116 13.37 5.80 12.32
C ALA A 116 14.16 7.11 12.50
N ILE A 117 13.48 8.22 12.76
CA ILE A 117 14.12 9.53 13.04
C ILE A 117 14.97 9.44 14.30
N ASP A 118 14.42 8.92 15.41
CA ASP A 118 15.12 8.79 16.69
C ASP A 118 16.40 7.93 16.56
N LYS A 119 16.37 6.90 15.71
CA LYS A 119 17.45 5.92 15.58
C LYS A 119 18.51 6.31 14.55
N GLN A 120 18.15 7.07 13.52
CA GLN A 120 19.00 7.33 12.36
C GLN A 120 19.28 8.82 12.10
N GLY A 121 18.57 9.73 12.77
CA GLY A 121 18.64 11.17 12.55
C GLY A 121 17.99 11.62 11.23
N LEU A 122 17.29 12.76 11.25
CA LEU A 122 16.54 13.30 10.11
C LEU A 122 17.44 13.84 8.98
N TYR A 123 18.59 14.39 9.34
CA TYR A 123 19.51 15.07 8.44
C TYR A 123 20.71 14.20 8.04
N GLU A 124 21.31 14.52 6.90
CA GLU A 124 22.62 14.03 6.50
C GLU A 124 23.72 14.61 7.41
N GLN A 125 24.98 14.25 7.15
CA GLN A 125 26.13 14.69 7.96
C GLN A 125 26.30 16.22 7.97
N ASP A 126 25.77 16.92 6.97
CA ASP A 126 25.76 18.38 6.88
C ASP A 126 24.80 19.07 7.86
N GLY A 127 23.94 18.31 8.55
CA GLY A 127 22.95 18.81 9.49
C GLY A 127 21.82 19.66 8.89
N LYS A 128 21.79 19.82 7.55
CA LYS A 128 20.85 20.71 6.85
C LYS A 128 20.01 19.98 5.81
N THR A 129 20.57 18.96 5.17
CA THR A 129 19.87 18.21 4.12
C THR A 129 19.09 17.07 4.73
N ILE A 130 17.76 17.02 4.50
CA ILE A 130 16.93 15.90 4.93
C ILE A 130 17.27 14.65 4.11
N LYS A 131 17.47 13.51 4.79
CA LYS A 131 17.77 12.24 4.09
C LYS A 131 16.66 11.87 3.11
N GLN A 132 17.03 11.34 1.94
CA GLN A 132 16.08 11.02 0.86
C GLN A 132 14.90 10.15 1.32
N LYS A 133 15.15 9.16 2.18
CA LYS A 133 14.10 8.31 2.77
C LYS A 133 13.05 9.11 3.55
N PHE A 134 13.44 10.16 4.27
CA PHE A 134 12.50 10.97 5.04
C PHE A 134 11.73 11.95 4.15
N LYS A 135 12.31 12.40 3.03
CA LYS A 135 11.53 13.08 1.98
C LYS A 135 10.43 12.17 1.44
N GLY A 136 10.76 10.89 1.20
CA GLY A 136 9.78 9.87 0.79
C GLY A 136 8.69 9.66 1.84
N VAL A 137 9.03 9.60 3.13
CA VAL A 137 8.05 9.50 4.24
C VAL A 137 7.12 10.71 4.26
N ILE A 138 7.65 11.93 4.12
CA ILE A 138 6.86 13.16 4.09
C ILE A 138 5.92 13.14 2.88
N ALA A 139 6.44 12.81 1.69
CA ALA A 139 5.62 12.73 0.48
C ALA A 139 4.51 11.68 0.60
N HIS A 140 4.83 10.50 1.16
CA HIS A 140 3.87 9.45 1.42
C HIS A 140 2.76 9.89 2.40
N ALA A 141 3.14 10.53 3.50
CA ALA A 141 2.20 11.04 4.49
C ALA A 141 1.28 12.09 3.88
N ILE A 142 1.83 13.12 3.22
CA ILE A 142 1.05 14.19 2.58
C ILE A 142 0.06 13.62 1.56
N ALA A 143 0.49 12.68 0.70
CA ALA A 143 -0.38 12.10 -0.30
C ALA A 143 -1.56 11.35 0.33
N ASN A 144 -1.32 10.54 1.37
CA ASN A 144 -2.40 9.85 2.09
C ASN A 144 -3.29 10.82 2.88
N ASP A 145 -2.74 11.87 3.48
CA ASP A 145 -3.51 12.88 4.23
C ASP A 145 -4.50 13.60 3.31
N ILE A 146 -4.06 13.95 2.08
CA ILE A 146 -4.95 14.53 1.05
C ILE A 146 -6.07 13.53 0.71
N VAL A 147 -5.74 12.26 0.44
CA VAL A 147 -6.76 11.24 0.16
C VAL A 147 -7.76 11.14 1.31
N ILE A 148 -7.29 10.98 2.55
CA ILE A 148 -8.15 10.84 3.71
C ILE A 148 -9.03 12.08 3.89
N ALA A 149 -8.48 13.29 3.73
CA ALA A 149 -9.23 14.54 3.88
C ALA A 149 -10.35 14.65 2.83
N VAL A 150 -10.04 14.43 1.56
CA VAL A 150 -11.02 14.50 0.47
C VAL A 150 -12.08 13.41 0.62
N MET A 151 -11.67 12.17 0.89
CA MET A 151 -12.61 11.04 1.08
C MET A 151 -13.50 11.26 2.31
N THR A 152 -12.99 11.88 3.38
CA THR A 152 -13.79 12.30 4.54
C THR A 152 -14.82 13.37 4.16
N TYR A 153 -14.42 14.34 3.33
CA TYR A 153 -15.35 15.38 2.86
C TYR A 153 -16.48 14.77 2.00
N ILE A 154 -16.16 13.84 1.10
CA ILE A 154 -17.14 13.13 0.29
C ILE A 154 -18.09 12.30 1.16
N TRP A 155 -17.54 11.56 2.14
CA TRP A 155 -18.35 10.85 3.14
C TRP A 155 -19.32 11.80 3.85
N TYR A 156 -18.84 12.96 4.29
CA TYR A 156 -19.67 13.97 4.94
C TYR A 156 -20.79 14.47 4.03
N CYS A 157 -20.50 14.81 2.78
CA CYS A 157 -21.50 15.25 1.82
C CYS A 157 -22.57 14.18 1.58
N ARG A 158 -22.18 12.91 1.39
CA ARG A 158 -23.12 11.78 1.24
C ARG A 158 -23.96 11.58 2.51
N ARG A 159 -23.34 11.69 3.70
CA ARG A 159 -24.07 11.59 4.97
C ARG A 159 -25.09 12.71 5.16
N SER A 160 -24.75 13.94 4.76
CA SER A 160 -25.65 15.09 4.83
C SER A 160 -26.82 14.94 3.86
N MET A 161 -26.56 14.53 2.61
CA MET A 161 -27.61 14.20 1.64
C MET A 161 -28.59 13.16 2.18
N ALA A 162 -28.08 12.12 2.87
CA ALA A 162 -28.91 11.13 3.50
C ALA A 162 -29.82 11.67 4.62
N LYS A 163 -29.31 12.62 5.42
CA LYS A 163 -30.08 13.27 6.49
C LYS A 163 -31.17 14.19 5.96
N ASP A 164 -30.95 14.83 4.81
CA ASP A 164 -31.90 15.80 4.24
C ASP A 164 -33.16 15.17 3.63
N THR A 165 -33.14 13.86 3.44
CA THR A 165 -34.28 13.09 2.95
C THR A 165 -35.42 13.05 3.97
N ILE A 166 -36.66 12.80 3.51
CA ILE A 166 -37.84 12.72 4.39
C ILE A 166 -37.60 11.71 5.52
N ALA A 167 -37.11 10.52 5.18
CA ALA A 167 -36.79 9.47 6.16
C ALA A 167 -35.67 9.84 7.13
N GLY A 168 -34.66 10.57 6.65
CA GLY A 168 -33.61 11.15 7.49
C GLY A 168 -34.15 12.16 8.50
N LYS A 169 -35.14 12.97 8.10
CA LYS A 169 -35.79 14.00 8.94
C LYS A 169 -36.74 13.43 9.99
N ILE A 170 -37.45 12.34 9.69
CA ILE A 170 -38.39 11.70 10.64
C ILE A 170 -37.74 10.63 11.52
N GLY A 171 -36.42 10.44 11.45
CA GLY A 171 -35.69 9.50 12.31
C GLY A 171 -35.89 8.01 11.97
N VAL A 172 -36.64 7.69 10.90
CA VAL A 172 -36.94 6.31 10.45
C VAL A 172 -35.78 5.74 9.61
N THR A 173 -34.55 6.03 10.06
CA THR A 173 -33.30 5.71 9.37
C THR A 173 -33.01 4.22 9.21
N GLY A 174 -33.77 3.34 9.90
CA GLY A 174 -33.66 1.88 9.81
C GLY A 174 -34.72 1.20 8.94
N LEU A 175 -35.79 1.89 8.53
CA LEU A 175 -36.91 1.34 7.75
C LEU A 175 -37.18 2.09 6.44
N ALA A 176 -36.65 3.31 6.31
CA ALA A 176 -36.69 4.10 5.10
C ALA A 176 -35.28 4.67 4.87
N THR A 177 -34.44 3.96 4.14
CA THR A 177 -33.19 4.53 3.63
C THR A 177 -33.47 4.92 2.19
N PRO A 178 -33.84 6.18 1.89
CA PRO A 178 -34.09 6.58 0.52
C PRO A 178 -32.85 6.26 -0.28
N GLU A 179 -33.05 5.41 -1.27
CA GLU A 179 -32.06 4.67 -2.03
C GLU A 179 -31.13 5.62 -2.82
N ALA A 180 -31.58 6.87 -3.01
CA ALA A 180 -30.82 7.98 -3.58
C ALA A 180 -29.90 8.73 -2.57
N ALA A 181 -30.06 8.51 -1.27
CA ALA A 181 -29.37 9.23 -0.20
C ALA A 181 -27.84 9.09 -0.23
N TYR A 182 -27.37 7.88 -0.55
CA TYR A 182 -25.96 7.53 -0.54
C TYR A 182 -25.34 7.51 -1.93
N SER A 183 -26.11 7.77 -2.98
CA SER A 183 -25.59 7.83 -4.35
C SER A 183 -24.58 8.96 -4.48
N PRO A 184 -23.36 8.70 -4.98
CA PRO A 184 -22.39 9.76 -5.24
C PRO A 184 -22.91 10.67 -6.36
N ARG A 185 -22.60 11.96 -6.27
CA ARG A 185 -22.79 12.89 -7.39
C ARG A 185 -21.63 12.74 -8.38
N THR A 186 -21.81 13.14 -9.64
CA THR A 186 -20.76 13.04 -10.68
C THR A 186 -19.42 13.65 -10.25
N TRP A 187 -19.44 14.82 -9.60
CA TRP A 187 -18.20 15.45 -9.12
C TRP A 187 -17.51 14.62 -8.03
N MET A 188 -18.27 13.91 -7.20
CA MET A 188 -17.74 13.02 -6.16
C MET A 188 -17.03 11.85 -6.81
N VAL A 189 -17.64 11.23 -7.83
CA VAL A 189 -17.04 10.11 -8.58
C VAL A 189 -15.73 10.53 -9.24
N VAL A 190 -15.68 11.73 -9.84
CA VAL A 190 -14.44 12.26 -10.42
C VAL A 190 -13.37 12.49 -9.34
N ALA A 191 -13.73 13.09 -8.21
CA ALA A 191 -12.81 13.29 -7.10
C ALA A 191 -12.33 11.96 -6.50
N GLU A 192 -13.22 10.99 -6.30
CA GLU A 192 -12.93 9.62 -5.84
C GLU A 192 -11.95 8.93 -6.79
N ALA A 193 -12.16 9.01 -8.10
CA ALA A 193 -11.23 8.44 -9.09
C ALA A 193 -9.83 9.05 -8.99
N LEU A 194 -9.73 10.38 -8.86
CA LEU A 194 -8.45 11.07 -8.68
C LEU A 194 -7.78 10.68 -7.35
N MET A 195 -8.56 10.57 -6.27
CA MET A 195 -8.04 10.14 -4.96
C MET A 195 -7.64 8.66 -4.97
N GLY A 196 -8.34 7.80 -5.70
CA GLY A 196 -7.94 6.41 -5.92
C GLY A 196 -6.59 6.32 -6.64
N ALA A 197 -6.38 7.11 -7.68
CA ALA A 197 -5.09 7.20 -8.36
C ALA A 197 -3.98 7.73 -7.42
N LEU A 198 -4.27 8.77 -6.64
CA LEU A 198 -3.34 9.32 -5.65
C LEU A 198 -3.00 8.30 -4.55
N GLN A 199 -3.98 7.50 -4.11
CA GLN A 199 -3.77 6.43 -3.13
C GLN A 199 -2.82 5.35 -3.65
N LEU A 200 -2.96 4.96 -4.92
CA LEU A 200 -2.04 4.00 -5.56
C LEU A 200 -0.63 4.58 -5.71
N PHE A 201 -0.52 5.87 -6.07
CA PHE A 201 0.75 6.57 -6.10
C PHE A 201 1.41 6.62 -4.70
N ALA A 202 0.63 6.95 -3.67
CA ALA A 202 1.10 6.96 -2.29
C ALA A 202 1.55 5.55 -1.84
N ALA A 203 0.79 4.51 -2.19
CA ALA A 203 1.14 3.12 -1.91
C ALA A 203 2.46 2.70 -2.57
N ASN A 204 2.72 3.15 -3.82
CA ASN A 204 3.99 2.93 -4.49
C ASN A 204 5.17 3.58 -3.75
N ILE A 205 5.02 4.80 -3.24
CA ILE A 205 6.03 5.43 -2.38
C ILE A 205 6.25 4.59 -1.12
N GLY A 206 5.17 4.13 -0.47
CA GLY A 206 5.24 3.27 0.70
C GLY A 206 6.02 1.98 0.43
N GLY A 207 5.75 1.32 -0.69
CA GLY A 207 6.51 0.17 -1.18
C GLY A 207 7.99 0.49 -1.35
N SER A 208 8.34 1.60 -2.01
CA SER A 208 9.74 2.04 -2.14
C SER A 208 10.38 2.31 -0.77
N LEU A 209 9.66 2.87 0.20
CA LEU A 209 10.18 3.09 1.56
C LEU A 209 10.53 1.76 2.22
N THR A 210 9.66 0.77 2.14
CA THR A 210 9.90 -0.56 2.71
C THR A 210 11.03 -1.30 1.99
N TYR A 211 10.99 -1.41 0.66
CA TYR A 211 11.90 -2.27 -0.09
C TYR A 211 13.26 -1.62 -0.39
N ASN A 212 13.31 -0.31 -0.68
CA ASN A 212 14.57 0.37 -1.04
C ASN A 212 15.26 1.00 0.17
N TYR A 213 14.49 1.44 1.18
CA TYR A 213 15.05 2.13 2.35
C TYR A 213 14.90 1.33 3.65
N GLY A 214 14.34 0.13 3.60
CA GLY A 214 14.17 -0.74 4.76
C GLY A 214 13.23 -0.16 5.83
N PHE A 215 12.36 0.79 5.47
CA PHE A 215 11.44 1.40 6.43
C PHE A 215 10.49 0.34 7.01
N GLY A 216 10.34 0.32 8.33
CA GLY A 216 9.64 -0.74 9.07
C GLY A 216 10.48 -2.01 9.33
N MET A 217 11.35 -2.43 8.40
CA MET A 217 12.19 -3.64 8.54
C MET A 217 13.50 -3.39 9.30
N ALA A 218 14.15 -2.25 9.06
CA ALA A 218 15.44 -1.86 9.65
C ALA A 218 15.35 -1.46 11.14
N ILE A 219 14.14 -1.34 11.69
CA ILE A 219 13.94 -1.01 13.10
C ILE A 219 14.05 -2.27 13.97
N GLY A 220 13.69 -3.45 13.43
CA GLY A 220 13.74 -4.75 14.12
C GLY A 220 15.10 -5.43 14.05
N ALA A 221 15.90 -5.17 13.02
CA ALA A 221 17.31 -5.55 13.04
C ALA A 221 18.04 -4.64 14.02
N GLY A 222 18.64 -5.21 15.05
CA GLY A 222 19.54 -4.51 15.96
C GLY A 222 20.69 -3.91 15.16
N GLY A 223 20.50 -2.70 14.64
CA GLY A 223 21.58 -1.89 14.09
C GLY A 223 22.61 -1.73 15.19
N LYS A 224 23.73 -2.44 15.06
CA LYS A 224 24.92 -2.17 15.85
C LYS A 224 25.17 -0.67 15.75
N LYS A 225 25.32 -0.02 16.91
CA LYS A 225 25.96 1.29 16.95
C LYS A 225 27.29 1.13 16.23
N ALA A 226 27.48 1.82 15.11
CA ALA A 226 28.82 2.06 14.62
C ALA A 226 29.47 2.93 15.71
N GLN A 227 30.45 2.34 16.40
CA GLN A 227 31.43 3.11 17.17
C GLN A 227 32.28 3.92 16.21
#